data_AF-A0AAU5YVE1-F1
#
_entry.id   AF-A0AAU5YVE1-F1
#
_cell.length_a   1.000
_cell.length_b   1.000
_cell.length_c   1.000
_cell.angle_alpha   90.00
_cell.angle_beta   90.00
_cell.angle_gamma   90.00
#
_symmetry.space_group_name_H-M   'P 1'
#
loop_
_entity.id
_entity.type
_entity.pdbx_description
1 polymer ?
#
loop_
_entity_poly.entity_id
_entity_poly.type
_entity_poly.pdbx_seq_one_letter_code
_entity_poly.pdbx_strand_id
1 'polypeptide(L)'
;MTSQAAEGPEPVAATRRSKITPEREREFFDAVLEQIRECGYEAVTMEGVAASTRCSKSTLYRQWKTKPQFVVAALRSRRTVRLAGIDTGSLADDLRAAARAAGRWSSNDSKLMQALGHAVTGDEDLARALREALIDPEIEALRDILRRGVERGEIPAGHPALEYVPAQLFGVVRARPVVDGQYADPDYLVRFMEAAVLPALGLGTTSRSSSSPSP
;
A
#
# COMPACT_ATOMS: atom_id res chain seq x y z
N MET A 1 -42.70 63.35 -21.56
CA MET A 1 -42.12 62.21 -22.32
C MET A 1 -40.66 62.08 -21.92
N THR A 2 -40.36 61.20 -20.97
CA THR A 2 -39.00 60.69 -20.73
C THR A 2 -39.19 59.30 -20.14
N SER A 3 -39.13 58.31 -21.01
CA SER A 3 -39.29 56.89 -20.69
C SER A 3 -38.04 56.15 -21.17
N GLN A 4 -37.70 55.12 -20.39
CA GLN A 4 -36.76 54.04 -20.64
C GLN A 4 -35.27 54.28 -20.37
N ALA A 5 -34.93 53.87 -19.16
CA ALA A 5 -33.76 53.06 -18.86
C ALA A 5 -33.58 51.90 -19.86
N ALA A 6 -32.32 51.64 -20.23
CA ALA A 6 -31.88 50.38 -20.78
C ALA A 6 -30.67 49.93 -19.96
N GLU A 7 -30.93 49.05 -18.99
CA GLU A 7 -29.93 48.25 -18.30
C GLU A 7 -29.18 47.40 -19.32
N GLY A 8 -27.85 47.47 -19.29
CA GLY A 8 -27.01 46.55 -20.04
C GLY A 8 -27.15 45.13 -19.46
N PRO A 9 -27.08 44.07 -20.29
CA PRO A 9 -27.16 42.72 -19.76
C PRO A 9 -25.90 42.41 -18.96
N GLU A 10 -26.06 42.24 -17.64
CA GLU A 10 -25.02 41.64 -16.81
C GLU A 10 -24.72 40.22 -17.32
N PRO A 11 -23.44 39.87 -17.52
CA PRO A 11 -23.07 38.50 -17.83
C PRO A 11 -23.34 37.65 -16.59
N VAL A 12 -24.39 36.82 -16.66
CA VAL A 12 -24.67 35.78 -15.67
C VAL A 12 -23.41 34.94 -15.52
N ALA A 13 -22.70 35.15 -14.41
CA ALA A 13 -21.53 34.40 -14.04
C ALA A 13 -21.90 32.92 -13.99
N ALA A 14 -21.45 32.17 -15.01
CA ALA A 14 -21.57 30.73 -15.10
C ALA A 14 -20.81 30.11 -13.92
N THR A 15 -21.52 29.94 -12.80
CA THR A 15 -20.93 29.57 -11.53
C THR A 15 -20.81 28.05 -11.44
N ARG A 16 -19.54 27.61 -11.39
CA ARG A 16 -19.02 26.31 -10.94
C ARG A 16 -19.37 25.07 -11.79
N ARG A 17 -18.41 24.70 -12.66
CA ARG A 17 -18.12 23.28 -12.94
C ARG A 17 -18.06 22.57 -11.59
N SER A 18 -19.00 21.67 -11.33
CA SER A 18 -19.08 20.90 -10.10
C SER A 18 -17.89 19.94 -10.05
N LYS A 19 -16.74 20.43 -9.57
CA LYS A 19 -15.57 19.63 -9.27
C LYS A 19 -15.95 18.77 -8.06
N ILE A 20 -15.92 17.46 -8.22
CA ILE A 20 -16.11 16.52 -7.10
C ILE A 20 -15.16 16.97 -5.98
N THR A 21 -15.66 17.09 -4.75
CA THR A 21 -14.82 17.49 -3.63
C THR A 21 -13.85 16.36 -3.30
N PRO A 22 -12.64 16.67 -2.77
CA PRO A 22 -11.69 15.63 -2.36
C PRO A 22 -12.30 14.61 -1.39
N GLU A 23 -13.22 15.05 -0.52
CA GLU A 23 -13.93 14.20 0.43
C GLU A 23 -14.81 13.17 -0.28
N ARG A 24 -15.59 13.59 -1.29
CA ARG A 24 -16.43 12.67 -2.06
C ARG A 24 -15.62 11.77 -2.97
N GLU A 25 -14.51 12.27 -3.50
CA GLU A 25 -13.59 11.44 -4.27
C GLU A 25 -13.01 10.31 -3.42
N ARG A 26 -12.56 10.61 -2.19
CA ARG A 26 -12.09 9.59 -1.23
C ARG A 26 -13.15 8.55 -0.93
N GLU A 27 -14.39 8.96 -0.69
CA GLU A 27 -15.50 8.02 -0.44
C GLU A 27 -15.74 7.07 -1.63
N PHE A 28 -15.64 7.57 -2.87
CA PHE A 28 -15.79 6.73 -4.04
C PHE A 28 -14.64 5.74 -4.18
N PHE A 29 -13.40 6.18 -3.91
CA PHE A 29 -12.22 5.31 -3.87
C PHE A 29 -12.30 4.26 -2.78
N ASP A 30 -12.80 4.63 -1.60
CA ASP A 30 -12.96 3.70 -0.50
C ASP A 30 -14.02 2.65 -0.81
N ALA A 31 -15.16 3.07 -1.36
CA ALA A 31 -16.23 2.17 -1.75
C ALA A 31 -15.79 1.16 -2.82
N VAL A 32 -15.12 1.60 -3.89
CA VAL A 32 -14.69 0.67 -4.95
C VAL A 32 -13.65 -0.32 -4.45
N LEU A 33 -12.67 0.12 -3.64
CA LEU A 33 -11.65 -0.79 -3.11
C LEU A 33 -12.22 -1.76 -2.08
N GLU A 34 -13.20 -1.34 -1.28
CA GLU A 34 -13.85 -2.25 -0.33
C GLU A 34 -14.71 -3.30 -1.03
N GLN A 35 -15.53 -2.90 -2.01
CA GLN A 35 -16.28 -3.87 -2.81
C GLN A 35 -15.36 -4.87 -3.50
N ILE A 36 -14.21 -4.44 -4.03
CA ILE A 36 -13.22 -5.36 -4.62
C ILE A 36 -12.72 -6.35 -3.56
N ARG A 37 -12.44 -5.93 -2.32
CA ARG A 37 -12.01 -6.85 -1.25
C ARG A 37 -13.08 -7.87 -0.89
N GLU A 38 -14.35 -7.48 -0.91
CA GLU A 38 -15.47 -8.32 -0.48
C GLU A 38 -15.91 -9.33 -1.56
N CYS A 39 -16.10 -8.87 -2.80
CA CYS A 39 -16.71 -9.67 -3.87
C CYS A 39 -15.81 -9.93 -5.08
N GLY A 40 -14.59 -9.38 -5.10
CA GLY A 40 -13.64 -9.55 -6.20
C GLY A 40 -13.82 -8.54 -7.33
N TYR A 41 -12.77 -8.31 -8.12
CA TYR A 41 -12.76 -7.28 -9.16
C TYR A 41 -13.84 -7.45 -10.24
N GLU A 42 -14.16 -8.68 -10.63
CA GLU A 42 -15.13 -8.92 -11.70
C GLU A 42 -16.57 -8.59 -11.30
N ALA A 43 -16.95 -8.84 -10.04
CA ALA A 43 -18.29 -8.56 -9.54
C ALA A 43 -18.56 -7.06 -9.35
N VAL A 44 -17.52 -6.23 -9.26
CA VAL A 44 -17.65 -4.78 -9.10
C VAL A 44 -18.05 -4.12 -10.43
N THR A 45 -19.08 -3.28 -10.36
CA THR A 45 -19.59 -2.47 -11.48
C THR A 45 -19.60 -0.99 -11.10
N MET A 46 -19.47 -0.12 -12.10
CA MET A 46 -19.57 1.34 -11.90
C MET A 46 -20.94 1.72 -11.33
N GLU A 47 -21.99 1.02 -11.76
CA GLU A 47 -23.35 1.17 -11.28
C GLU A 47 -23.51 0.77 -9.81
N GLY A 48 -22.92 -0.36 -9.42
CA GLY A 48 -22.91 -0.81 -8.03
C GLY A 48 -22.23 0.20 -7.10
N VAL A 49 -21.07 0.73 -7.52
CA VAL A 49 -20.39 1.78 -6.73
C VAL A 49 -21.22 3.05 -6.68
N ALA A 50 -21.77 3.51 -7.81
CA ALA A 50 -22.62 4.71 -7.87
C ALA A 50 -23.83 4.60 -6.93
N ALA A 51 -24.50 3.44 -6.91
CA ALA A 51 -25.62 3.17 -6.02
C ALA A 51 -25.19 3.22 -4.53
N SER A 52 -24.09 2.53 -4.18
CA SER A 52 -23.61 2.47 -2.79
C SER A 52 -23.15 3.82 -2.23
N THR A 53 -22.62 4.71 -3.10
CA THR A 53 -22.10 6.04 -2.73
C THR A 53 -23.11 7.17 -2.92
N ARG A 54 -24.36 6.83 -3.29
CA ARG A 54 -25.44 7.79 -3.60
C ARG A 54 -25.01 8.82 -4.65
N CYS A 55 -24.28 8.37 -5.67
CA CYS A 55 -23.77 9.19 -6.76
C CYS A 55 -24.45 8.83 -8.10
N SER A 56 -24.51 9.76 -9.04
CA SER A 56 -25.03 9.44 -10.38
C SER A 56 -24.01 8.63 -11.19
N LYS A 57 -24.49 7.67 -12.01
CA LYS A 57 -23.65 6.93 -12.95
C LYS A 57 -22.84 7.89 -13.85
N SER A 58 -23.50 8.92 -14.37
CA SER A 58 -22.87 9.97 -15.19
C SER A 58 -21.69 10.65 -14.51
N THR A 59 -21.74 10.84 -13.18
CA THR A 59 -20.63 11.42 -12.42
C THR A 59 -19.39 10.53 -12.43
N LEU A 60 -19.53 9.23 -12.14
CA LEU A 60 -18.38 8.32 -12.13
C LEU A 60 -17.79 8.13 -13.55
N TYR A 61 -18.65 7.96 -14.56
CA TYR A 61 -18.21 7.81 -15.95
C TYR A 61 -17.55 9.08 -16.52
N ARG A 62 -18.01 10.28 -16.14
CA ARG A 62 -17.36 11.54 -16.55
C ARG A 62 -15.97 11.70 -15.95
N GLN A 63 -15.78 11.25 -14.71
CA GLN A 63 -14.52 11.42 -13.99
C GLN A 63 -13.49 10.35 -14.35
N TRP A 64 -13.88 9.08 -14.40
CA TRP A 64 -12.95 7.97 -14.58
C TRP A 64 -13.16 7.14 -15.84
N LYS A 65 -14.25 7.33 -16.60
CA LYS A 65 -14.59 6.67 -17.87
C LYS A 65 -14.79 5.15 -17.83
N THR A 66 -13.91 4.40 -17.18
CA THR A 66 -13.93 2.92 -17.12
C THR A 66 -13.63 2.41 -15.71
N LYS A 67 -14.04 1.17 -15.41
CA LYS A 67 -13.73 0.48 -14.14
C LYS A 67 -12.22 0.42 -13.88
N PRO A 68 -11.35 -0.03 -14.82
CA PRO A 68 -9.91 -0.03 -14.59
C PRO A 68 -9.35 1.35 -14.24
N GLN A 69 -9.73 2.39 -14.97
CA GLN A 69 -9.26 3.76 -14.72
C GLN A 69 -9.71 4.28 -13.36
N PHE A 70 -10.91 3.93 -12.91
CA PHE A 70 -11.41 4.27 -11.59
C PHE A 70 -10.62 3.55 -10.48
N VAL A 71 -10.36 2.25 -10.64
CA VAL A 71 -9.60 1.46 -9.66
C VAL A 71 -8.13 1.90 -9.61
N VAL A 72 -7.52 2.21 -10.75
CA VAL A 72 -6.17 2.80 -10.82
C VAL A 72 -6.10 4.11 -10.06
N ALA A 73 -7.09 5.00 -10.24
CA ALA A 73 -7.15 6.26 -9.49
C ALA A 73 -7.33 6.02 -7.99
N ALA A 74 -8.18 5.07 -7.61
CA ALA A 74 -8.41 4.69 -6.22
C ALA A 74 -7.14 4.14 -5.56
N LEU A 75 -6.43 3.22 -6.22
CA LEU A 75 -5.15 2.68 -5.74
C LEU A 75 -4.12 3.80 -5.53
N ARG A 76 -3.96 4.69 -6.51
CA ARG A 76 -3.01 5.81 -6.43
C ARG A 76 -3.34 6.81 -5.33
N SER A 77 -4.63 6.99 -5.01
CA SER A 77 -5.05 7.88 -3.91
C SER A 77 -4.69 7.34 -2.52
N ARG A 78 -4.51 6.01 -2.40
CA ARG A 78 -4.23 5.32 -1.13
C ARG A 78 -2.75 5.09 -0.85
N ARG A 79 -1.84 5.77 -1.57
CA ARG A 79 -0.40 5.71 -1.28
C ARG A 79 -0.14 6.20 0.16
N THR A 80 0.03 5.26 1.08
CA THR A 80 0.44 5.51 2.46
C THR A 80 1.63 4.62 2.72
N VAL A 81 2.76 5.22 3.10
CA VAL A 81 3.98 4.49 3.43
C VAL A 81 3.93 4.13 4.90
N ARG A 82 3.66 2.85 5.21
CA ARG A 82 3.41 2.41 6.58
C ARG A 82 4.68 2.08 7.35
N LEU A 83 5.76 1.81 6.62
CA LEU A 83 7.09 1.63 7.19
C LEU A 83 7.88 2.94 7.35
N ALA A 84 7.31 4.07 6.91
CA ALA A 84 7.96 5.37 7.04
C ALA A 84 8.16 5.75 8.52
N GLY A 85 9.32 6.37 8.81
CA GLY A 85 9.62 6.91 10.13
C GLY A 85 10.03 5.87 11.19
N ILE A 86 10.14 4.59 10.85
CA ILE A 86 10.69 3.57 11.76
C ILE A 86 12.20 3.83 11.93
N ASP A 87 12.58 4.37 13.09
CA ASP A 87 13.97 4.54 13.49
C ASP A 87 14.06 4.45 15.02
N THR A 88 14.31 3.25 15.50
CA THR A 88 14.43 2.89 16.92
C THR A 88 15.86 3.04 17.43
N GLY A 89 16.82 3.31 16.53
CA GLY A 89 18.24 3.40 16.84
C GLY A 89 19.03 2.09 16.66
N SER A 90 18.38 0.97 16.31
CA SER A 90 19.05 -0.28 15.93
C SER A 90 18.37 -0.93 14.72
N LEU A 91 19.16 -1.48 13.79
CA LEU A 91 18.63 -2.14 12.59
C LEU A 91 17.79 -3.36 12.98
N ALA A 92 18.21 -4.10 14.02
CA ALA A 92 17.47 -5.26 14.49
C ALA A 92 16.05 -4.87 14.97
N ASP A 93 15.94 -3.80 15.76
CA ASP A 93 14.64 -3.34 16.27
C ASP A 93 13.81 -2.64 15.20
N ASP A 94 14.44 -1.96 14.25
CA ASP A 94 13.78 -1.38 13.08
C ASP A 94 13.13 -2.48 12.22
N LEU A 95 13.84 -3.59 11.97
CA LEU A 95 13.30 -4.74 11.22
C LEU A 95 12.17 -5.45 11.98
N ARG A 96 12.27 -5.56 13.32
CA ARG A 96 11.14 -6.06 14.14
C ARG A 96 9.95 -5.13 14.09
N ALA A 97 10.15 -3.82 14.17
CA ALA A 97 9.09 -2.83 14.07
C ALA A 97 8.42 -2.88 12.69
N ALA A 98 9.21 -3.02 11.62
CA ALA A 98 8.71 -3.17 10.25
C ALA A 98 7.89 -4.46 10.08
N ALA A 99 8.33 -5.58 10.67
CA ALA A 99 7.58 -6.83 10.69
C ALA A 99 6.23 -6.71 11.42
N ARG A 100 6.22 -6.09 12.61
CA ARG A 100 4.96 -5.85 13.36
C ARG A 100 4.01 -4.97 12.59
N ALA A 101 4.54 -3.93 11.95
CA ALA A 101 3.81 -3.08 11.02
C ALA A 101 3.18 -3.94 9.91
N ALA A 102 3.99 -4.59 9.07
CA ALA A 102 3.53 -5.42 7.97
C ALA A 102 2.43 -6.42 8.38
N GLY A 103 2.55 -7.03 9.56
CA GLY A 103 1.58 -8.02 10.05
C GLY A 103 0.21 -7.45 10.39
N ARG A 104 0.11 -6.17 10.76
CA ARG A 104 -1.18 -5.51 11.06
C ARG A 104 -2.04 -5.28 9.82
N TRP A 105 -1.43 -5.21 8.64
CA TRP A 105 -2.12 -4.92 7.37
C TRP A 105 -2.01 -6.04 6.34
N SER A 106 -1.25 -7.09 6.64
CA SER A 106 -0.99 -8.22 5.73
C SER A 106 -2.27 -8.82 5.16
N SER A 107 -3.33 -8.96 5.97
CA SER A 107 -4.59 -9.55 5.57
C SER A 107 -5.37 -8.69 4.58
N ASN A 108 -5.56 -7.40 4.87
CA ASN A 108 -6.35 -6.49 4.04
C ASN A 108 -5.72 -6.23 2.67
N ASP A 109 -4.41 -5.98 2.64
CA ASP A 109 -3.69 -5.82 1.37
C ASP A 109 -3.65 -7.13 0.61
N SER A 110 -3.46 -8.25 1.32
CA SER A 110 -3.41 -9.53 0.64
C SER A 110 -4.71 -9.92 -0.01
N LYS A 111 -5.85 -9.63 0.64
CA LYS A 111 -7.19 -9.79 0.08
C LYS A 111 -7.39 -8.93 -1.16
N LEU A 112 -7.01 -7.64 -1.09
CA LEU A 112 -7.13 -6.74 -2.25
C LEU A 112 -6.28 -7.23 -3.44
N MET A 113 -5.04 -7.61 -3.20
CA MET A 113 -4.16 -8.15 -4.25
C MET A 113 -4.67 -9.49 -4.81
N GLN A 114 -5.23 -10.36 -3.97
CA GLN A 114 -5.87 -11.61 -4.41
C GLN A 114 -7.10 -11.32 -5.28
N ALA A 115 -7.96 -10.39 -4.85
CA ALA A 115 -9.15 -9.96 -5.58
C ALA A 115 -8.86 -9.30 -6.93
N LEU A 116 -7.70 -8.64 -7.06
CA LEU A 116 -7.21 -8.04 -8.30
C LEU A 116 -6.35 -8.99 -9.15
N GLY A 117 -6.01 -10.18 -8.63
CA GLY A 117 -4.94 -11.02 -9.16
C GLY A 117 -5.11 -11.42 -10.63
N HIS A 118 -6.32 -11.80 -11.05
CA HIS A 118 -6.59 -12.10 -12.46
C HIS A 118 -6.59 -10.83 -13.32
N ALA A 119 -7.22 -9.75 -12.84
CA ALA A 119 -7.35 -8.50 -13.59
C ALA A 119 -6.00 -7.88 -13.96
N VAL A 120 -5.03 -7.90 -13.03
CA VAL A 120 -3.68 -7.36 -13.29
C VAL A 120 -2.88 -8.16 -14.32
N THR A 121 -3.28 -9.38 -14.66
CA THR A 121 -2.62 -10.15 -15.73
C THR A 121 -3.00 -9.67 -17.13
N GLY A 122 -4.19 -9.06 -17.27
CA GLY A 122 -4.70 -8.54 -18.54
C GLY A 122 -4.63 -7.02 -18.68
N ASP A 123 -4.23 -6.30 -17.63
CA ASP A 123 -4.18 -4.84 -17.58
C ASP A 123 -2.89 -4.34 -16.90
N GLU A 124 -1.92 -3.91 -17.71
CA GLU A 124 -0.62 -3.43 -17.25
C GLU A 124 -0.72 -2.14 -16.41
N ASP A 125 -1.70 -1.28 -16.71
CA ASP A 125 -1.92 -0.03 -15.97
C ASP A 125 -2.43 -0.32 -14.56
N LEU A 126 -3.33 -1.29 -14.43
CA LEU A 126 -3.80 -1.77 -13.14
C LEU A 126 -2.68 -2.46 -12.35
N ALA A 127 -1.89 -3.31 -13.00
CA ALA A 127 -0.74 -3.98 -12.38
C ALA A 127 0.28 -2.96 -11.84
N ARG A 128 0.60 -1.94 -12.65
CA ARG A 128 1.50 -0.85 -12.28
C ARG A 128 0.92 -0.01 -11.14
N ALA A 129 -0.34 0.39 -11.21
CA ALA A 129 -0.98 1.17 -10.16
C ALA A 129 -1.03 0.42 -8.82
N LEU A 130 -1.24 -0.89 -8.84
CA LEU A 130 -1.20 -1.74 -7.65
C LEU A 130 0.20 -1.77 -7.02
N ARG A 131 1.23 -1.97 -7.85
CA ARG A 131 2.63 -1.98 -7.41
C ARG A 131 3.03 -0.63 -6.81
N GLU A 132 2.73 0.44 -7.52
CA GLU A 132 3.00 1.82 -7.12
C GLU A 132 2.28 2.22 -5.81
N ALA A 133 1.09 1.66 -5.58
CA ALA A 133 0.27 1.98 -4.41
C ALA A 133 0.66 1.19 -3.16
N LEU A 134 0.97 -0.10 -3.30
CA LEU A 134 1.08 -1.03 -2.17
C LEU A 134 2.46 -1.64 -1.97
N ILE A 135 3.32 -1.64 -2.99
CA ILE A 135 4.60 -2.38 -2.99
C ILE A 135 5.77 -1.40 -2.95
N ASP A 136 5.90 -0.57 -3.98
CA ASP A 136 7.09 0.28 -4.16
C ASP A 136 7.38 1.18 -2.94
N PRO A 137 6.38 1.83 -2.31
CA PRO A 137 6.66 2.70 -1.17
C PRO A 137 7.17 1.95 0.06
N GLU A 138 6.67 0.72 0.30
CA GLU A 138 7.09 -0.08 1.45
C GLU A 138 8.48 -0.69 1.23
N ILE A 139 8.77 -1.10 -0.01
CA ILE A 139 10.11 -1.56 -0.38
C ILE A 139 11.13 -0.44 -0.21
N GLU A 140 10.80 0.78 -0.61
CA GLU A 140 11.71 1.91 -0.46
C GLU A 140 11.92 2.28 1.02
N ALA A 141 10.86 2.31 1.81
CA ALA A 141 10.99 2.54 3.25
C ALA A 141 11.84 1.45 3.95
N LEU A 142 11.75 0.19 3.54
CA LEU A 142 12.62 -0.86 4.08
C LEU A 142 14.08 -0.70 3.62
N ARG A 143 14.31 -0.26 2.38
CA ARG A 143 15.66 0.10 1.91
C ARG A 143 16.25 1.24 2.72
N ASP A 144 15.45 2.25 3.08
CA ASP A 144 15.89 3.35 3.96
C ASP A 144 16.29 2.85 5.35
N ILE A 145 15.52 1.91 5.93
CA ILE A 145 15.86 1.26 7.22
C ILE A 145 17.22 0.54 7.11
N LEU A 146 17.40 -0.26 6.05
CA LEU A 146 18.64 -0.99 5.82
C LEU A 146 19.84 -0.04 5.61
N ARG A 147 19.64 1.05 4.85
CA ARG A 147 20.65 2.09 4.62
C ARG A 147 21.09 2.73 5.92
N ARG A 148 20.16 3.09 6.80
CA ARG A 148 20.49 3.62 8.14
C ARG A 148 21.30 2.63 8.97
N GLY A 149 20.96 1.34 8.95
CA GLY A 149 21.74 0.31 9.63
C GLY A 149 23.19 0.22 9.12
N VAL A 150 23.40 0.36 7.81
CA VAL A 150 24.74 0.45 7.20
C VAL A 150 25.47 1.73 7.65
N GLU A 151 24.81 2.88 7.63
CA GLU A 151 25.37 4.17 8.05
C GLU A 151 25.79 4.17 9.52
N ARG A 152 25.05 3.46 10.38
CA ARG A 152 25.39 3.24 11.80
C ARG A 152 26.51 2.21 12.01
N GLY A 153 26.96 1.53 10.96
CA GLY A 153 28.00 0.51 11.02
C GLY A 153 27.54 -0.82 11.63
N GLU A 154 26.23 -1.06 11.73
CA GLU A 154 25.68 -2.32 12.25
C GLU A 154 25.85 -3.49 11.27
N ILE A 155 25.95 -3.19 9.97
CA ILE A 155 26.12 -4.16 8.90
C ILE A 155 26.98 -3.58 7.76
N PRO A 156 27.90 -4.34 7.14
CA PRO A 156 28.68 -3.86 6.01
C PRO A 156 27.81 -3.51 4.78
N ALA A 157 28.11 -2.42 4.09
CA ALA A 157 27.39 -2.00 2.88
C ALA A 157 27.37 -3.07 1.77
N GLY A 158 28.40 -3.91 1.70
CA GLY A 158 28.52 -5.02 0.74
C GLY A 158 27.91 -6.34 1.23
N HIS A 159 27.15 -6.33 2.32
CA HIS A 159 26.61 -7.56 2.88
C HIS A 159 25.56 -8.17 1.92
N PRO A 160 25.75 -9.42 1.44
CA PRO A 160 24.96 -9.99 0.35
C PRO A 160 23.47 -10.14 0.66
N ALA A 161 23.11 -10.32 1.93
CA ALA A 161 21.70 -10.45 2.32
C ALA A 161 20.87 -9.16 2.15
N LEU A 162 21.51 -7.97 2.12
CA LEU A 162 20.80 -6.67 2.09
C LEU A 162 19.83 -6.56 0.91
N GLU A 163 20.22 -7.08 -0.26
CA GLU A 163 19.40 -7.04 -1.48
C GLU A 163 18.07 -7.78 -1.33
N TYR A 164 18.06 -8.87 -0.55
CA TYR A 164 16.92 -9.79 -0.51
C TYR A 164 15.91 -9.46 0.58
N VAL A 165 16.30 -8.72 1.63
CA VAL A 165 15.43 -8.45 2.80
C VAL A 165 14.07 -7.84 2.40
N PRO A 166 13.99 -6.82 1.52
CA PRO A 166 12.69 -6.27 1.11
C PRO A 166 11.79 -7.26 0.39
N ALA A 167 12.35 -7.99 -0.57
CA ALA A 167 11.60 -9.00 -1.32
C ALA A 167 11.15 -10.17 -0.42
N GLN A 168 11.96 -10.55 0.57
CA GLN A 168 11.64 -11.63 1.51
C GLN A 168 10.47 -11.27 2.43
N LEU A 169 10.46 -10.07 3.04
CA LEU A 169 9.34 -9.63 3.86
C LEU A 169 8.04 -9.60 3.06
N PHE A 170 8.08 -9.02 1.86
CA PHE A 170 6.91 -8.99 0.99
C PHE A 170 6.49 -10.40 0.55
N GLY A 171 7.46 -11.22 0.17
CA GLY A 171 7.25 -12.60 -0.27
C GLY A 171 6.55 -13.44 0.79
N VAL A 172 6.98 -13.39 2.05
CA VAL A 172 6.34 -14.18 3.12
C VAL A 172 4.91 -13.70 3.40
N VAL A 173 4.66 -12.39 3.39
CA VAL A 173 3.31 -11.82 3.56
C VAL A 173 2.36 -12.32 2.47
N ARG A 174 2.87 -12.48 1.24
CA ARG A 174 2.08 -12.90 0.06
C ARG A 174 1.95 -14.41 -0.10
N ALA A 175 3.00 -15.16 0.18
CA ALA A 175 3.05 -16.60 -0.04
C ALA A 175 2.33 -17.37 1.08
N ARG A 176 2.39 -16.89 2.32
CA ARG A 176 1.83 -17.63 3.48
C ARG A 176 0.34 -17.98 3.34
N PRO A 177 -0.56 -17.09 2.87
CA PRO A 177 -1.96 -17.46 2.65
C PRO A 177 -2.14 -18.60 1.64
N VAL A 178 -1.23 -18.74 0.67
CA VAL A 178 -1.27 -19.77 -0.36
C VAL A 178 -0.65 -21.08 0.14
N VAL A 179 0.46 -20.98 0.87
CA VAL A 179 1.23 -22.14 1.35
C VAL A 179 0.60 -22.75 2.61
N ASP A 180 0.19 -21.91 3.57
CA ASP A 180 -0.27 -22.33 4.90
C ASP A 180 -1.78 -22.11 5.12
N GLY A 181 -2.48 -21.44 4.20
CA GLY A 181 -3.88 -21.06 4.38
C GLY A 181 -4.12 -19.98 5.46
N GLN A 182 -3.06 -19.31 5.92
CA GLN A 182 -3.12 -18.30 6.99
C GLN A 182 -2.38 -17.02 6.61
N TYR A 183 -2.93 -15.86 6.99
CA TYR A 183 -2.22 -14.58 6.84
C TYR A 183 -1.09 -14.46 7.86
N ALA A 184 0.00 -13.77 7.49
CA ALA A 184 1.12 -13.52 8.37
C ALA A 184 0.76 -12.41 9.38
N ASP A 185 0.47 -12.78 10.62
CA ASP A 185 0.22 -11.84 11.72
C ASP A 185 1.54 -11.19 12.22
N PRO A 186 1.48 -10.16 13.09
CA PRO A 186 2.66 -9.50 13.62
C PRO A 186 3.66 -10.46 14.29
N ASP A 187 3.18 -11.43 15.07
CA ASP A 187 4.05 -12.34 15.82
C ASP A 187 4.76 -13.33 14.91
N TYR A 188 4.08 -13.81 13.87
CA TYR A 188 4.67 -14.64 12.82
C TYR A 188 5.78 -13.89 12.09
N LEU A 189 5.54 -12.65 11.68
CA LEU A 189 6.54 -11.88 10.94
C LEU A 189 7.74 -11.49 11.79
N VAL A 190 7.54 -11.20 13.08
CA VAL A 190 8.66 -10.97 14.01
C VAL A 190 9.50 -12.24 14.16
N ARG A 191 8.87 -13.39 14.37
CA ARG A 191 9.60 -14.68 14.43
C ARG A 191 10.32 -15.00 13.13
N PHE A 192 9.72 -14.70 11.97
CA PHE A 192 10.37 -14.83 10.67
C PHE A 192 11.62 -13.93 10.59
N MET A 193 11.53 -12.67 11.03
CA MET A 193 12.69 -11.79 11.07
C MET A 193 13.80 -12.34 11.98
N GLU A 194 13.43 -12.80 13.17
CA GLU A 194 14.40 -13.32 14.16
C GLU A 194 15.05 -14.63 13.75
N ALA A 195 14.31 -15.51 13.08
CA ALA A 195 14.79 -16.84 12.71
C ALA A 195 15.54 -16.87 11.37
N ALA A 196 15.15 -16.02 10.40
CA ALA A 196 15.68 -16.10 9.04
C ALA A 196 16.47 -14.86 8.61
N VAL A 197 16.01 -13.65 8.98
CA VAL A 197 16.57 -12.40 8.43
C VAL A 197 17.71 -11.87 9.30
N LEU A 198 17.49 -11.66 10.60
CA LEU A 198 18.50 -11.13 11.50
C LEU A 198 19.76 -12.00 11.56
N PRO A 199 19.68 -13.34 11.65
CA PRO A 199 20.88 -14.18 11.62
C PRO A 199 21.63 -14.09 10.30
N ALA A 200 20.91 -14.02 9.17
CA ALA A 200 21.51 -13.85 7.86
C ALA A 200 22.25 -12.52 7.71
N LEU A 201 21.83 -11.48 8.44
CA LEU A 201 22.49 -10.18 8.52
C LEU A 201 23.63 -10.12 9.57
N GLY A 202 23.88 -11.21 10.29
CA GLY A 202 24.84 -11.22 11.40
C GLY A 202 24.35 -10.52 12.68
N LEU A 203 23.06 -10.18 12.75
CA LEU A 203 22.40 -9.46 13.85
C LEU A 203 21.69 -10.40 14.84
N GLY A 204 21.91 -11.71 14.72
CA GLY A 204 21.36 -12.69 15.66
C GLY A 204 22.00 -12.57 17.03
N THR A 205 21.24 -12.93 18.08
CA THR A 205 21.78 -13.09 19.44
C THR A 205 22.89 -14.13 19.39
N THR A 206 24.14 -13.68 19.34
CA THR A 206 25.29 -14.56 19.52
C THR A 206 25.22 -15.02 20.97
N SER A 207 24.69 -16.21 21.21
CA SER A 207 25.10 -16.99 22.36
C SER A 207 26.60 -17.20 22.22
N ARG A 208 27.41 -16.26 22.75
CA ARG A 208 28.83 -16.51 22.99
C ARG A 208 28.88 -17.67 23.97
N SER A 209 29.04 -18.89 23.47
CA SER A 209 29.53 -19.97 24.31
C SER A 209 30.95 -19.59 24.69
N SER A 210 31.12 -19.05 25.90
CA SER A 210 32.41 -18.94 26.56
C SER A 210 32.91 -20.36 26.86
N SER A 211 33.50 -21.02 25.86
CA SER A 211 34.38 -22.15 26.11
C SER A 211 35.70 -21.60 26.64
N SER A 212 35.79 -21.44 27.96
CA SER A 212 37.07 -21.27 28.65
C SER A 212 37.94 -22.50 28.37
N PRO A 213 39.22 -22.33 27.98
CA PRO A 213 40.16 -23.43 28.02
C PRO A 213 40.45 -23.71 29.50
N SER A 214 40.11 -24.93 29.96
CA SER A 214 40.60 -25.42 31.25
C SER A 214 42.06 -25.89 31.10
N PRO A 215 42.88 -25.74 32.15
CA PRO A 215 44.35 -25.77 32.11
C PRO A 215 44.95 -27.13 31.81
#